data_AF-A0A2D9J4C5-F1
#
_entry.id   AF-A0A2D9J4C5-F1
#
_cell.length_a   1.000
_cell.length_b   1.000
_cell.length_c   1.000
_cell.angle_alpha   90.00
_cell.angle_beta   90.00
_cell.angle_gamma   90.00
#
_symmetry.space_group_name_H-M   'P 1'
#
loop_
_entity.id
_entity.type
_entity.pdbx_description
1 polymer ?
#
loop_
_entity_poly.entity_id
_entity_poly.type
_entity_poly.pdbx_seq_one_letter_code
_entity_poly.pdbx_strand_id
1 'polypeptide(L)' 'MGSHYEAPIRRPLVTGEKSYHDVTLDVVAPVEGKANKLWWIVFSIALTAFAWGLGCMVYTISTG' A
#
# COMPACT_ATOMS: atom_id res chain seq x y z
N MET A 1 37.39 -11.25 11.43
CA MET A 1 35.92 -11.18 11.34
C MET A 1 35.48 -9.97 12.14
N GLY A 2 35.21 -8.84 11.46
CA GLY A 2 34.88 -7.59 12.15
C GLY A 2 33.66 -7.81 13.06
N SER A 3 33.82 -7.49 14.34
CA SER A 3 32.80 -7.63 15.36
C SER A 3 31.63 -6.70 15.07
N HIS A 4 30.64 -7.19 14.31
CA HIS A 4 29.34 -6.53 14.23
C HIS A 4 28.68 -6.69 15.60
N TYR A 5 28.85 -5.67 16.45
CA TYR A 5 28.19 -5.62 17.76
C TYR A 5 26.79 -5.06 17.57
N GLU A 6 25.80 -5.94 17.57
CA GLU A 6 24.40 -5.53 17.67
C GLU A 6 23.95 -5.62 19.12
N ALA A 7 23.28 -4.57 19.59
CA ALA A 7 22.79 -4.53 20.96
C ALA A 7 21.74 -5.65 21.18
N PRO A 8 21.90 -6.55 22.18
CA PRO A 8 21.03 -7.71 22.38
C PRO A 8 19.55 -7.38 22.66
N ILE A 9 19.25 -6.14 23.03
CA ILE A 9 17.89 -5.64 23.25
C ILE A 9 17.12 -5.38 21.94
N ARG A 10 17.81 -5.33 20.78
CA ARG A 10 17.17 -5.09 19.49
C ARG A 10 16.42 -6.33 19.05
N ARG A 11 15.12 -6.16 18.75
CA ARG A 11 14.30 -7.23 18.16
C ARG A 11 14.55 -7.28 16.66
N PRO A 12 14.50 -8.47 16.04
CA PRO A 12 14.59 -8.58 14.59
C PRO A 12 13.42 -7.84 13.93
N LEU A 13 13.71 -7.05 12.90
CA LEU A 13 12.70 -6.33 12.11
C LEU A 13 12.05 -7.21 11.04
N VAL A 14 12.80 -8.20 10.56
CA VAL A 14 12.32 -9.21 9.61
C VAL A 14 12.14 -10.50 10.38
N THR A 15 10.95 -11.07 10.31
CA THR A 15 10.60 -12.34 10.95
C THR A 15 10.46 -13.44 9.91
N GLY A 16 10.64 -14.70 10.32
CA GLY A 16 10.39 -15.87 9.48
C GLY A 16 11.56 -16.30 8.59
N GLU A 17 12.82 -16.00 8.96
CA GLU A 17 14.04 -16.49 8.30
C GLU A 17 14.03 -16.37 6.76
N LYS A 18 13.66 -15.18 6.26
CA LYS A 18 13.50 -14.93 4.83
C LYS A 18 14.84 -14.72 4.13
N SER A 19 15.02 -15.37 2.98
CA SER A 19 16.11 -15.07 2.05
C SER A 19 15.78 -13.86 1.17
N TYR A 20 16.77 -13.33 0.45
CA TYR A 20 16.56 -12.24 -0.52
C TYR A 20 15.51 -12.57 -1.59
N HIS A 21 15.43 -13.83 -2.00
CA HIS A 21 14.46 -14.27 -2.97
C HIS A 21 13.03 -14.22 -2.39
N ASP A 22 12.86 -14.69 -1.16
CA ASP A 22 11.56 -14.72 -0.47
C ASP A 22 11.01 -13.31 -0.28
N VAL A 23 11.86 -12.37 0.13
CA VAL A 23 11.48 -10.95 0.26
C VAL A 23 11.00 -10.38 -1.08
N THR A 24 11.66 -10.75 -2.18
CA THR A 24 11.26 -10.30 -3.52
C THR A 24 9.88 -10.84 -3.87
N LEU A 25 9.67 -12.14 -3.69
CA LEU A 25 8.41 -12.81 -4.01
C LEU A 25 7.23 -12.25 -3.21
N ASP A 26 7.43 -11.97 -1.91
CA ASP A 26 6.39 -11.42 -1.06
C ASP A 26 5.94 -10.01 -1.50
N VAL A 27 6.87 -9.19 -1.98
CA VAL A 27 6.60 -7.82 -2.42
C VAL A 27 5.95 -7.77 -3.81
N VAL A 28 6.37 -8.64 -4.73
CA VAL A 28 5.84 -8.65 -6.11
C VAL A 28 4.49 -9.36 -6.23
N ALA A 29 4.20 -10.34 -5.36
CA ALA A 29 2.95 -11.09 -5.36
C ALA A 29 1.67 -10.23 -5.46
N PRO A 30 1.47 -9.16 -4.66
CA PRO A 30 0.27 -8.32 -4.78
C PRO A 30 0.26 -7.43 -6.02
N VAL A 31 1.40 -7.20 -6.68
CA VAL A 31 1.52 -6.33 -7.87
C VAL A 31 1.23 -7.12 -9.15
N GLU A 32 1.75 -8.34 -9.25
CA GLU A 32 1.54 -9.22 -10.41
C GLU A 32 0.14 -9.88 -10.40
N GLY A 33 -0.48 -9.97 -9.21
CA GLY A 33 -1.83 -10.49 -9.03
C GLY A 33 -2.93 -9.57 -9.56
N LYS A 34 -4.09 -10.14 -9.89
CA LYS A 34 -5.28 -9.37 -10.28
C LYS A 34 -5.99 -8.81 -9.06
N ALA A 35 -6.47 -7.56 -9.16
CA ALA A 35 -7.31 -6.96 -8.14
C ALA A 35 -8.61 -7.75 -7.93
N ASN A 36 -8.96 -8.01 -6.66
CA ASN A 36 -10.15 -8.76 -6.29
C ASN A 36 -11.42 -7.87 -6.26
N LYS A 37 -12.58 -8.48 -6.01
CA LYS A 37 -13.87 -7.77 -5.97
C LYS A 37 -13.92 -6.70 -4.88
N LEU A 38 -13.30 -6.93 -3.72
CA LEU A 38 -13.27 -5.97 -2.62
C LEU A 38 -12.48 -4.72 -2.97
N TRP A 39 -11.33 -4.89 -3.64
CA TRP A 39 -10.54 -3.77 -4.15
C TRP A 39 -11.37 -2.88 -5.08
N TRP A 40 -12.10 -3.47 -6.03
CA TRP A 40 -12.97 -2.73 -6.95
C TRP A 40 -14.14 -2.03 -6.25
N ILE A 41 -14.71 -2.62 -5.19
CA ILE A 41 -15.78 -1.98 -4.40
C ILE A 41 -15.25 -0.72 -3.73
N VAL A 42 -14.12 -0.81 -3.01
CA VAL A 42 -13.53 0.34 -2.31
C VAL A 42 -13.07 1.40 -3.31
N PHE A 43 -12.44 1.00 -4.40
CA PHE A 43 -12.02 1.91 -5.47
C PHE A 43 -13.22 2.69 -6.06
N SER A 44 -14.35 2.01 -6.32
CA SER A 44 -15.55 2.65 -6.87
C SER A 44 -16.20 3.65 -5.90
N ILE A 45 -16.21 3.33 -4.60
CA ILE A 45 -16.71 4.25 -3.56
C ILE A 45 -15.83 5.51 -3.52
N ALA A 46 -14.51 5.35 -3.48
CA ALA A 46 -13.58 6.47 -3.48
C ALA A 46 -13.72 7.33 -4.75
N LEU A 47 -13.87 6.70 -5.92
CA LEU A 47 -14.07 7.39 -7.20
C LEU A 47 -15.37 8.19 -7.22
N THR A 48 -16.46 7.63 -6.68
CA THR A 48 -17.76 8.31 -6.61
C THR A 48 -17.70 9.51 -5.68
N ALA A 49 -17.07 9.37 -4.50
CA ALA A 49 -16.88 10.48 -3.57
C ALA A 49 -15.99 11.59 -4.16
N PHE A 50 -14.95 11.22 -4.90
CA PHE A 50 -14.10 12.17 -5.62
C PHE A 50 -14.87 12.92 -6.70
N ALA A 51 -15.65 12.22 -7.54
CA ALA A 51 -16.47 12.82 -8.58
C ALA A 51 -17.52 13.77 -7.99
N TRP A 52 -18.14 13.40 -6.87
CA TRP A 52 -19.05 14.29 -6.13
C TRP A 52 -18.34 15.56 -5.65
N GLY A 53 -17.17 15.42 -5.03
CA GLY A 53 -16.37 16.56 -4.57
C GLY A 53 -15.98 17.50 -5.71
N LEU A 54 -15.54 16.94 -6.84
CA LEU A 54 -15.29 17.71 -8.07
C LEU A 54 -16.55 18.43 -8.55
N GLY A 55 -17.70 17.74 -8.56
CA GLY A 55 -18.98 18.34 -8.92
C GLY A 55 -19.33 19.54 -8.05
N CYS A 56 -19.20 19.42 -6.73
CA CYS A 56 -19.42 20.53 -5.81
C CYS A 56 -18.47 21.71 -6.06
N MET A 57 -17.17 21.44 -6.23
CA MET A 57 -16.17 22.48 -6.50
C MET A 57 -16.44 23.21 -7.81
N VAL A 58 -16.71 22.47 -8.89
CA VAL A 58 -17.04 23.05 -10.20
C VAL A 58 -18.31 23.88 -10.12
N TYR A 59 -19.33 23.37 -9.42
CA TYR A 59 -20.57 24.12 -9.21
C TYR A 59 -20.28 25.46 -8.53
N THR A 60 -19.59 25.46 -7.39
CA THR A 60 -19.22 26.69 -6.67
C THR A 60 -18.45 27.67 -7.56
N ILE A 61 -17.43 27.20 -8.29
CA ILE A 61 -16.64 28.07 -9.19
C ILE A 61 -17.54 28.66 -10.30
N SER A 62 -18.48 27.87 -10.83
CA SER A 62 -19.34 28.30 -11.94
C SER A 62 -20.46 29.25 -11.52
N THR A 63 -20.91 29.20 -10.27
CA THR A 63 -22.05 29.99 -9.77
C THR A 63 -21.66 31.16 -8.86
N GLY A 64 -20.46 31.15 -8.28
CA GLY A 64 -19.97 32.17 -7.33
C GLY A 64 -20.00 31.69 -5.88
#